data_AF-A0A358XRJ1-F1
#
_entry.id   AF-A0A358XRJ1-F1
#
_cell.length_a   1.000
_cell.length_b   1.000
_cell.length_c   1.000
_cell.angle_alpha   90.00
_cell.angle_beta   90.00
_cell.angle_gamma   90.00
#
_symmetry.space_group_name_H-M   'P 1'
#
loop_
_entity.id
_entity.type
_entity.pdbx_description
1 polymer ?
#
loop_
_entity_poly.entity_id
_entity_poly.type
_entity_poly.pdbx_seq_one_letter_code
_entity_poly.pdbx_strand_id
1 'polypeptide(L)' 'QIEDEIHSEFKEALLGIKKLPASAKFGVYLAYKYYLSLFAKIRKKSSKEILESRIRIPNAQKAYVAFKSYLRYKAAYL' A
#
# COMPACT_ATOMS: atom_id res chain seq x y z
N GLN A 1 5.29 -10.84 15.37
CA GLN A 1 5.77 -11.88 14.43
C GLN A 1 5.11 -11.73 13.06
N ILE A 2 3.85 -12.13 12.84
CA ILE A 2 3.21 -12.03 11.50
C ILE A 2 3.20 -10.58 10.96
N GLU A 3 2.91 -9.58 11.81
CA GLU A 3 2.94 -8.18 11.37
C GLU A 3 4.35 -7.71 10.94
N ASP A 4 5.38 -8.22 11.60
CA ASP A 4 6.77 -7.84 11.32
C ASP A 4 7.26 -8.46 10.01
N GLU A 5 6.86 -9.71 9.74
CA GLU A 5 7.08 -10.40 8.47
C GLU A 5 6.42 -9.64 7.31
N ILE A 6 5.11 -9.34 7.43
CA ILE A 6 4.38 -8.56 6.41
C ILE A 6 5.03 -7.19 6.19
N HIS A 7 5.51 -6.54 7.26
CA HIS A 7 6.21 -5.26 7.14
C HIS A 7 7.55 -5.42 6.39
N SER A 8 8.29 -6.51 6.61
CA SER A 8 9.52 -6.81 5.88
C SER A 8 9.23 -7.03 4.39
N GLU A 9 8.19 -7.82 4.06
CA GLU A 9 7.76 -8.05 2.68
C GLU A 9 7.39 -6.75 1.96
N PHE A 10 6.73 -5.80 2.64
CA PHE A 10 6.46 -4.48 2.07
C PHE A 10 7.75 -3.69 1.76
N LYS A 11 8.80 -3.84 2.57
CA LYS A 11 10.09 -3.17 2.30
C LYS A 11 10.77 -3.79 1.07
N GLU A 12 10.75 -5.11 0.96
CA GLU A 12 11.32 -5.82 -0.19
C GLU A 12 10.52 -5.55 -1.48
N ALA A 13 9.20 -5.58 -1.41
CA ALA A 13 8.32 -5.26 -2.53
C ALA A 13 8.61 -3.86 -3.08
N LEU A 14 8.88 -2.87 -2.21
CA LEU A 14 9.24 -1.54 -2.66
C LEU A 14 10.52 -1.55 -3.51
N LEU A 15 11.54 -2.31 -3.11
CA LEU A 15 12.78 -2.46 -3.90
C LEU A 15 12.51 -3.08 -5.27
N GLY A 16 11.65 -4.10 -5.33
CA GLY A 16 11.21 -4.71 -6.59
C GLY A 16 10.47 -3.73 -7.49
N ILE A 17 9.55 -2.93 -6.92
CA ILE A 17 8.78 -1.91 -7.67
C ILE A 17 9.71 -0.88 -8.32
N LYS A 18 10.79 -0.46 -7.65
CA LYS A 18 11.74 0.50 -8.24
C LYS A 18 12.38 0.00 -9.54
N LYS A 19 12.56 -1.32 -9.66
CA LYS A 19 13.18 -2.00 -10.81
C LYS A 19 12.22 -2.25 -11.98
N LEU A 20 10.92 -1.97 -11.81
CA LEU A 20 9.94 -2.18 -12.87
C LEU A 20 10.11 -1.19 -14.04
N PRO A 21 9.75 -1.60 -15.28
CA PRO A 21 9.66 -0.69 -16.40
C PRO A 21 8.64 0.43 -16.11
N ALA A 22 8.87 1.62 -16.66
CA ALA A 22 8.05 2.80 -16.41
C ALA A 22 6.57 2.59 -16.72
N SER A 23 6.26 1.78 -17.74
CA SER A 23 4.88 1.42 -18.13
C SER A 23 4.09 0.71 -17.03
N ALA A 24 4.75 -0.05 -16.16
CA ALA A 24 4.09 -0.81 -15.09
C ALA A 24 4.31 -0.21 -13.68
N LYS A 25 5.40 0.55 -13.48
CA LYS A 25 5.85 1.03 -12.16
C LYS A 25 4.77 1.78 -11.39
N PHE A 26 4.03 2.67 -12.05
CA PHE A 26 3.01 3.48 -11.38
C PHE A 26 1.84 2.65 -10.83
N GLY A 27 1.28 1.74 -11.65
CA GLY A 27 0.15 0.91 -11.23
C GLY A 27 0.49 0.03 -10.04
N VAL A 28 1.68 -0.58 -10.06
CA VAL A 28 2.15 -1.44 -8.96
C VAL A 28 2.47 -0.60 -7.72
N TYR A 29 3.11 0.56 -7.87
CA TYR A 29 3.36 1.46 -6.75
C TYR A 29 2.06 1.97 -6.09
N LEU A 30 1.05 2.27 -6.89
CA LEU A 30 -0.27 2.65 -6.39
C LEU A 30 -0.91 1.53 -5.55
N ALA A 31 -0.90 0.30 -6.06
CA ALA A 31 -1.38 -0.86 -5.32
C ALA A 31 -0.60 -1.05 -4.00
N TYR A 32 0.73 -0.96 -4.04
CA TYR A 32 1.59 -1.00 -2.86
C TYR A 32 1.16 0.01 -1.80
N LYS A 33 0.94 1.28 -2.18
CA LYS A 33 0.50 2.33 -1.24
C LYS A 33 -0.89 2.06 -0.67
N TYR A 34 -1.79 1.49 -1.48
CA TYR A 34 -3.11 1.08 -1.03
C TYR A 34 -3.03 -0.02 0.04
N TYR A 35 -2.30 -1.11 -0.25
CA TYR A 35 -2.15 -2.23 0.68
C TYR A 35 -1.40 -1.86 1.96
N LEU A 36 -0.39 -1.00 1.89
CA LEU A 36 0.28 -0.47 3.08
C LEU A 36 -0.68 0.31 3.99
N SER A 37 -1.60 1.08 3.40
CA SER A 37 -2.63 1.81 4.15
C SER A 37 -3.67 0.87 4.76
N LEU A 38 -4.01 -0.21 4.05
CA LEU A 38 -4.93 -1.25 4.53
C LEU A 38 -4.30 -2.00 5.72
N PHE A 39 -3.04 -2.41 5.59
CA PHE A 39 -2.29 -3.07 6.66
C PHE A 39 -2.23 -2.20 7.91
N ALA A 40 -1.94 -0.91 7.77
CA ALA A 40 -1.97 0.03 8.90
C ALA A 40 -3.34 0.16 9.60
N LYS A 41 -4.46 -0.09 8.90
CA LYS A 41 -5.78 -0.19 9.54
C LYS A 41 -6.01 -1.54 10.20
N ILE A 42 -5.60 -2.63 9.56
CA ILE A 42 -5.73 -3.99 10.10
C ILE A 42 -4.99 -4.11 11.43
N ARG A 43 -3.77 -3.59 11.53
CA ARG A 43 -2.96 -3.55 12.76
C ARG A 43 -3.61 -2.81 13.94
N LYS A 44 -4.62 -1.97 13.68
CA LYS A 44 -5.37 -1.23 14.71
C LYS A 44 -6.66 -1.92 15.11
N LYS A 45 -6.97 -3.07 14.54
CA LYS A 45 -8.21 -3.83 14.77
C LYS A 45 -7.90 -5.08 15.58
N SER A 46 -8.82 -5.45 16.45
CA SER A 46 -8.72 -6.71 17.18
C SER A 46 -8.90 -7.90 16.23
N SER A 47 -8.35 -9.06 16.58
CA SER A 47 -8.51 -10.29 15.79
C SER A 47 -9.98 -10.65 15.55
N LYS A 48 -10.85 -10.39 16.54
CA LYS A 48 -12.29 -10.59 16.44
C LYS A 48 -12.90 -9.68 15.36
N GLU A 49 -12.60 -8.39 15.38
CA GLU A 49 -13.09 -7.44 14.36
C GLU A 49 -12.59 -7.79 12.95
N ILE A 50 -11.35 -8.31 12.83
CA ILE A 50 -10.77 -8.73 11.55
C ILE A 50 -11.54 -9.92 10.97
N LEU A 51 -11.95 -10.87 11.81
CA LEU A 51 -12.71 -12.05 11.40
C LEU A 51 -14.19 -11.72 11.10
N GLU A 52 -14.78 -10.82 11.86
CA GLU A 52 -16.22 -10.50 11.76
C GLU A 52 -16.54 -9.44 10.69
N SER A 53 -15.55 -8.64 10.27
CA SER A 53 -15.80 -7.49 9.39
C SER A 53 -14.75 -7.30 8.30
N ARG A 54 -15.21 -6.99 7.09
CA ARG A 54 -14.30 -6.62 5.99
C ARG A 54 -13.77 -5.20 6.19
N ILE A 55 -12.48 -5.10 6.51
CA ILE A 55 -11.79 -3.82 6.63
C ILE A 55 -11.61 -3.20 5.23
N ARG A 56 -12.04 -1.95 5.09
CA ARG A 56 -11.98 -1.20 3.81
C ARG A 56 -11.34 0.17 4.02
N ILE A 57 -10.72 0.67 2.95
CA ILE A 57 -10.33 2.08 2.84
C ILE A 57 -11.49 2.85 2.18
N PRO A 58 -12.00 3.95 2.77
CA PRO A 58 -12.99 4.81 2.14
C PRO A 58 -12.49 5.35 0.78
N ASN A 59 -13.40 5.55 -0.18
CA ASN A 59 -13.02 5.94 -1.55
C ASN A 59 -12.27 7.28 -1.61
N ALA A 60 -12.61 8.26 -0.76
CA ALA A 60 -11.87 9.52 -0.66
C ALA A 60 -10.40 9.31 -0.27
N GLN A 61 -10.14 8.37 0.65
CA GLN A 61 -8.77 8.04 1.06
C GLN A 61 -8.04 7.26 -0.04
N LYS A 62 -8.74 6.43 -0.83
CA LYS A 62 -8.16 5.82 -2.06
C LYS A 62 -7.77 6.88 -3.09
N ALA A 63 -8.64 7.86 -3.33
CA ALA A 63 -8.39 8.96 -4.26
C ALA A 63 -7.18 9.81 -3.82
N TYR A 64 -7.08 10.12 -2.52
CA TYR A 64 -5.92 10.80 -1.95
C TYR A 64 -4.63 9.99 -2.14
N VAL A 65 -4.66 8.67 -1.87
CA VAL A 65 -3.51 7.77 -2.09
C VAL A 65 -3.11 7.74 -3.57
N ALA A 66 -4.08 7.71 -4.49
CA ALA A 66 -3.85 7.75 -5.92
C ALA A 66 -3.19 9.06 -6.37
N PHE A 67 -3.76 10.20 -5.95
CA PHE A 67 -3.23 11.52 -6.27
C PHE A 67 -1.80 11.71 -5.74
N LYS A 68 -1.55 11.35 -4.47
CA LYS A 68 -0.21 11.41 -3.87
C LYS A 68 0.79 10.50 -4.59
N SER A 69 0.36 9.30 -4.99
CA SER A 69 1.21 8.36 -5.73
C SER A 69 1.55 8.88 -7.11
N TYR A 70 0.58 9.53 -7.78
CA TYR A 70 0.77 10.15 -9.09
C TYR A 70 1.76 11.31 -9.03
N LEU A 71 1.59 12.22 -8.07
CA LEU A 71 2.54 13.31 -7.86
C LEU A 71 3.95 12.80 -7.60
N ARG A 72 4.11 11.76 -6.78
CA ARG A 72 5.45 11.21 -6.47
C ARG A 72 6.10 10.50 -7.66
N TYR A 73 5.29 9.84 -8.50
CA TYR A 73 5.76 9.25 -9.75
C TYR A 73 6.17 10.33 -10.76
N LYS A 74 5.37 11.38 -10.93
CA LYS A 74 5.63 12.50 -11.85
C LYS A 74 6.76 13.43 -11.39
N ALA A 75 6.92 13.65 -10.09
CA ALA A 75 7.87 14.61 -9.52
C ALA A 75 9.30 14.05 -9.32
N ALA A 76 9.68 12.96 -10.01
CA ALA A 76 11.05 12.44 -10.05
C ALA A 76 11.61 11.91 -8.72
N TYR A 77 10.95 10.90 -8.13
CA TYR A 77 11.55 10.08 -7.04
C TYR A 77 11.44 8.56 -7.26
N LEU A 78 11.13 8.14 -8.49
CA LEU A 78 11.09 6.76 -8.98
C LEU A 78 11.27 6.70 -10.50
#